data_AF-A0A7C3N8D7-F1
#
_entry.id   AF-A0A7C3N8D7-F1
#
_cell.length_a   1.000
_cell.length_b   1.000
_cell.length_c   1.000
_cell.angle_alpha   90.00
_cell.angle_beta   90.00
_cell.angle_gamma   90.00
#
_symmetry.space_group_name_H-M   'P 1'
#
loop_
_entity.id
_entity.type
_entity.pdbx_description
1 polymer ?
#
loop_
_entity_poly.entity_id
_entity_poly.type
_entity_poly.pdbx_seq_one_letter_code
_entity_poly.pdbx_strand_id
1 'polypeptide(L)'
;MSGLFGLKEEIEKNEFIIRWENSERKRSEAGYPDGFAYMNLKQHKEYQGVKYYRITLTEDGLNNLVLPYHNHPNNKVGQEGEPFWRVISKYSHWIQAGQSDDCLQRLYWIKRNIIKQNESEDLIEVEFMFASSDRELAMLGHYVKDHGKNKLYAGNFHQFVTCGLWIKENRYVPIMAYYCERI
;
A
#
# COMPACT_ATOMS: atom_id res chain seq x y z
N MET A 1 7.55 -16.99 6.92
CA MET A 1 7.61 -15.53 6.65
C MET A 1 8.72 -14.83 7.44
N SER A 2 9.81 -15.51 7.85
CA SER A 2 10.95 -14.81 8.45
C SER A 2 11.57 -13.86 7.44
N GLY A 3 11.83 -12.62 7.84
CA GLY A 3 12.51 -11.63 7.00
C GLY A 3 11.60 -10.64 6.26
N LEU A 4 10.28 -10.88 6.15
CA LEU A 4 9.36 -9.91 5.49
C LEU A 4 9.05 -8.67 6.35
N PHE A 5 9.18 -8.82 7.67
CA PHE A 5 8.85 -7.80 8.66
C PHE A 5 10.04 -7.61 9.60
N GLY A 6 10.35 -6.35 9.94
CA GLY A 6 11.30 -6.02 10.99
C GLY A 6 10.61 -6.06 12.35
N LEU A 7 9.79 -5.05 12.62
CA LEU A 7 8.82 -5.06 13.71
C LEU A 7 7.55 -5.80 13.25
N LYS A 8 6.97 -6.63 14.13
CA LYS A 8 5.60 -7.17 13.98
C LYS A 8 4.94 -7.20 15.35
N GLU A 9 4.05 -6.25 15.58
CA GLU A 9 3.31 -6.06 16.84
C GLU A 9 1.82 -6.33 16.58
N GLU A 10 1.20 -7.25 17.31
CA GLU A 10 -0.24 -7.51 17.21
C GLU A 10 -1.00 -6.33 17.80
N ILE A 11 -2.04 -5.87 17.10
CA ILE A 11 -2.91 -4.77 17.53
C ILE A 11 -4.37 -5.20 17.49
N GLU A 12 -5.19 -4.48 18.26
CA GLU A 12 -6.63 -4.68 18.25
C GLU A 12 -7.25 -4.31 16.91
N LYS A 13 -8.26 -5.07 16.47
CA LYS A 13 -9.02 -4.76 15.25
C LYS A 13 -9.54 -3.32 15.25
N ASN A 14 -10.07 -2.85 16.39
CA ASN A 14 -10.60 -1.50 16.51
C ASN A 14 -9.53 -0.44 16.29
N GLU A 15 -8.29 -0.67 16.72
CA GLU A 15 -7.20 0.25 16.46
C GLU A 15 -6.92 0.37 14.94
N PHE A 16 -6.79 -0.77 14.25
CA PHE A 16 -6.58 -0.79 12.80
C PHE A 16 -7.70 -0.04 12.05
N ILE A 17 -8.96 -0.27 12.42
CA ILE A 17 -10.13 0.37 11.81
C ILE A 17 -10.11 1.89 12.04
N ILE A 18 -9.86 2.35 13.28
CA ILE A 18 -9.82 3.78 13.61
C ILE A 18 -8.71 4.49 12.84
N ARG A 19 -7.54 3.86 12.68
CA ARG A 19 -6.42 4.41 11.91
C ARG A 19 -6.79 4.57 10.43
N TRP A 20 -7.42 3.56 9.84
CA TRP A 20 -7.89 3.62 8.47
C TRP A 20 -8.97 4.71 8.28
N GLU A 21 -9.99 4.72 9.13
CA GLU A 21 -11.08 5.73 9.09
C GLU A 21 -10.54 7.15 9.13
N ASN A 22 -9.58 7.42 10.03
CA ASN A 22 -8.95 8.73 10.14
C ASN A 22 -8.20 9.11 8.85
N SER A 23 -7.52 8.15 8.19
CA SER A 23 -6.84 8.41 6.92
C SER A 23 -7.83 8.69 5.79
N GLU A 24 -8.94 7.95 5.67
CA GLU A 24 -9.96 8.23 4.65
C GLU A 24 -10.67 9.58 4.88
N ARG A 25 -10.92 9.95 6.15
CA ARG A 25 -11.50 11.25 6.48
C ARG A 25 -10.61 12.39 5.99
N LYS A 26 -9.31 12.36 6.32
CA LYS A 26 -8.35 13.38 5.87
C LYS A 26 -8.23 13.45 4.34
N ARG A 27 -8.24 12.29 3.67
CA ARG A 27 -8.25 12.23 2.19
C ARG A 27 -9.49 12.90 1.60
N SER A 28 -10.66 12.63 2.17
CA SER A 28 -11.93 13.21 1.74
C SER A 28 -11.96 14.72 1.96
N GLU A 29 -11.49 15.19 3.12
CA GLU A 29 -11.35 16.63 3.45
C GLU A 29 -10.38 17.35 2.49
N ALA A 30 -9.36 16.65 1.98
CA ALA A 30 -8.43 17.16 0.98
C ALA A 30 -8.96 17.08 -0.47
N GLY A 31 -10.20 16.64 -0.69
CA GLY A 31 -10.83 16.55 -2.01
C GLY A 31 -10.50 15.29 -2.81
N TYR A 32 -9.96 14.24 -2.17
CA TYR A 32 -9.60 12.97 -2.80
C TYR A 32 -10.35 11.77 -2.19
N PRO A 33 -11.70 11.73 -2.21
CA PRO A 33 -12.45 10.60 -1.68
C PRO A 33 -12.20 9.32 -2.49
N ASP A 34 -12.11 8.17 -1.80
CA ASP A 34 -11.82 6.87 -2.42
C ASP A 34 -12.93 5.86 -2.06
N GLY A 35 -13.95 5.75 -2.93
CA GLY A 35 -15.12 4.91 -2.67
C GLY A 35 -14.78 3.42 -2.47
N PHE A 36 -13.76 2.92 -3.18
CA PHE A 36 -13.31 1.53 -3.02
C PHE A 36 -12.66 1.30 -1.65
N ALA A 37 -11.87 2.28 -1.17
CA ALA A 37 -11.26 2.19 0.14
C ALA A 37 -12.32 2.14 1.26
N TYR A 38 -13.41 2.92 1.15
CA TYR A 38 -14.53 2.85 2.07
C TYR A 38 -15.28 1.51 2.02
N MET A 39 -15.45 0.92 0.83
CA MET A 39 -16.06 -0.40 0.70
C MET A 39 -15.22 -1.49 1.38
N ASN A 40 -13.91 -1.52 1.14
CA ASN A 40 -13.01 -2.47 1.79
C ASN A 40 -12.99 -2.27 3.31
N LEU A 41 -12.95 -1.02 3.78
CA LEU A 41 -13.02 -0.70 5.20
C LEU A 41 -14.31 -1.24 5.85
N LYS A 42 -15.46 -1.13 5.18
CA LYS A 42 -16.72 -1.72 5.66
C LYS A 42 -16.61 -3.25 5.80
N GLN A 43 -16.01 -3.92 4.82
CA GLN A 43 -15.80 -5.38 4.88
C GLN A 43 -14.88 -5.77 6.03
N HIS A 44 -13.81 -5.01 6.28
CA HIS A 44 -12.94 -5.26 7.44
C HIS A 44 -13.67 -5.17 8.77
N LYS A 45 -14.65 -4.26 8.92
CA LYS A 45 -15.49 -4.22 10.11
C LYS A 45 -16.31 -5.50 10.30
N GLU A 46 -16.70 -6.15 9.21
CA GLU A 46 -17.51 -7.37 9.22
C GLU A 46 -16.68 -8.65 9.39
N TYR A 47 -15.43 -8.69 8.88
CA TYR A 47 -14.56 -9.86 8.94
C TYR A 47 -14.34 -10.39 10.37
N GLN A 48 -14.44 -11.70 10.52
CA GLN A 48 -14.15 -12.47 11.74
C GLN A 48 -12.91 -13.34 11.50
N GLY A 49 -12.21 -13.72 12.58
CA GLY A 49 -11.04 -14.59 12.47
C GLY A 49 -9.87 -13.95 11.72
N VAL A 50 -9.68 -12.63 11.87
CA VAL A 50 -8.56 -11.89 11.28
C VAL A 50 -7.74 -11.27 12.40
N LYS A 51 -6.42 -11.45 12.33
CA LYS A 51 -5.46 -10.75 13.17
C LYS A 51 -4.90 -9.52 12.45
N TYR A 52 -4.60 -8.49 13.23
CA TYR A 52 -4.07 -7.23 12.75
C TYR A 52 -2.76 -6.94 13.44
N TYR A 53 -1.85 -6.33 12.69
CA TYR A 53 -0.50 -6.05 13.14
C TYR A 53 -0.08 -4.67 12.69
N ARG A 54 0.71 -4.01 13.52
CA ARG A 54 1.61 -2.94 13.10
C ARG A 54 2.95 -3.57 12.72
N ILE A 55 3.48 -3.22 11.55
CA ILE A 55 4.73 -3.79 11.03
C ILE A 55 5.67 -2.70 10.52
N THR A 56 6.95 -3.05 10.44
CA THR A 56 7.87 -2.40 9.49
C THR A 56 8.16 -3.37 8.36
N LEU A 57 7.88 -2.95 7.12
CA LEU A 57 8.25 -3.70 5.94
C LEU A 57 9.75 -3.61 5.72
N THR A 58 10.38 -4.78 5.56
CA THR A 58 11.76 -4.91 5.15
C THR A 58 11.88 -4.74 3.63
N GLU A 59 13.12 -4.71 3.11
CA GLU A 59 13.37 -4.76 1.66
C GLU A 59 12.83 -6.08 1.05
N ASP A 60 13.00 -7.21 1.75
CA ASP A 60 12.40 -8.49 1.37
C ASP A 60 10.87 -8.45 1.39
N GLY A 61 10.28 -7.75 2.38
CA GLY A 61 8.85 -7.47 2.42
C GLY A 61 8.38 -6.75 1.15
N LEU A 62 9.10 -5.70 0.74
CA LEU A 62 8.83 -4.96 -0.50
C LEU A 62 8.98 -5.84 -1.75
N ASN A 63 10.03 -6.66 -1.82
CA ASN A 63 10.28 -7.59 -2.93
C ASN A 63 9.13 -8.61 -3.11
N ASN A 64 8.41 -8.88 -2.03
CA ASN A 64 7.30 -9.83 -1.99
C ASN A 64 5.92 -9.18 -2.10
N LEU A 65 5.84 -7.85 -2.17
CA LEU A 65 4.58 -7.15 -2.41
C LEU A 65 4.06 -7.37 -3.82
N VAL A 66 2.75 -7.56 -3.90
CA VAL A 66 1.95 -7.56 -5.12
C VAL A 66 1.03 -6.35 -5.03
N LEU A 67 1.06 -5.51 -6.06
CA LEU A 67 0.18 -4.36 -6.17
C LEU A 67 -1.09 -4.74 -6.93
N PRO A 68 -2.26 -4.22 -6.48
CA PRO A 68 -3.55 -4.57 -7.05
C PRO A 68 -3.66 -4.05 -8.48
N TYR A 69 -4.59 -4.66 -9.24
CA TYR A 69 -5.06 -4.07 -10.48
C TYR A 69 -5.45 -2.60 -10.25
N HIS A 70 -5.02 -1.73 -11.14
CA HIS A 70 -5.31 -0.31 -11.08
C HIS A 70 -5.77 0.16 -12.45
N ASN A 71 -7.10 0.24 -12.61
CA ASN A 71 -7.74 0.58 -13.88
C ASN A 71 -7.46 2.04 -14.24
N HIS A 72 -6.71 2.25 -15.31
CA HIS A 72 -6.44 3.54 -15.92
C HIS A 72 -6.42 3.35 -17.42
N PRO A 73 -6.54 4.42 -18.22
CA PRO A 73 -6.64 4.34 -19.69
C PRO A 73 -5.57 3.48 -20.36
N ASN A 74 -4.41 3.31 -19.72
CA ASN A 74 -3.26 2.58 -20.24
C ASN A 74 -2.94 1.25 -19.50
N ASN A 75 -3.85 0.73 -18.68
CA ASN A 75 -3.67 -0.53 -17.91
C ASN A 75 -2.31 -0.63 -17.21
N LYS A 76 -2.04 0.30 -16.29
CA LYS A 76 -0.74 0.47 -15.61
C LYS A 76 -0.30 -0.81 -14.90
N VAL A 77 -1.28 -1.54 -14.37
CA VAL A 77 -1.15 -2.84 -13.72
C VAL A 77 -2.13 -3.81 -14.39
N GLY A 78 -1.69 -5.03 -14.64
CA GLY A 78 -2.55 -6.10 -15.14
C GLY A 78 -3.64 -6.50 -14.14
N GLN A 79 -4.73 -7.07 -14.64
CA GLN A 79 -5.88 -7.48 -13.83
C GLN A 79 -5.55 -8.54 -12.76
N GLU A 80 -4.46 -9.29 -12.96
CA GLU A 80 -3.97 -10.26 -11.98
C GLU A 80 -3.29 -9.61 -10.76
N GLY A 81 -3.03 -8.30 -10.79
CA GLY A 81 -2.04 -7.66 -9.93
C GLY A 81 -0.60 -7.94 -10.40
N GLU A 82 0.36 -7.13 -9.97
CA GLU A 82 1.76 -7.27 -10.40
C GLU A 82 2.77 -7.12 -9.26
N PRO A 83 3.94 -7.78 -9.35
CA PRO A 83 5.03 -7.56 -8.41
C PRO A 83 5.41 -6.09 -8.29
N PHE A 84 5.66 -5.66 -7.06
CA PHE A 84 5.94 -4.27 -6.68
C PHE A 84 6.92 -3.57 -7.63
N TRP A 85 8.16 -4.09 -7.75
CA TRP A 85 9.20 -3.44 -8.55
C TRP A 85 8.92 -3.35 -10.05
N ARG A 86 8.08 -4.26 -10.57
CA ARG A 86 7.61 -4.18 -11.96
C ARG A 86 6.72 -2.96 -12.16
N VAL A 87 5.81 -2.71 -11.22
CA VAL A 87 4.94 -1.52 -11.25
C VAL A 87 5.75 -0.24 -11.05
N ILE A 88 6.67 -0.21 -10.08
CA ILE A 88 7.54 0.98 -9.85
C ILE A 88 8.34 1.33 -11.10
N SER A 89 8.86 0.32 -11.81
CA SER A 89 9.61 0.53 -13.05
C SER A 89 8.76 1.16 -14.15
N LYS A 90 7.51 0.70 -14.33
CA LYS A 90 6.56 1.30 -15.28
C LYS A 90 6.27 2.76 -14.97
N TYR A 91 5.98 3.08 -13.71
CA TYR A 91 5.69 4.45 -13.29
C TYR A 91 6.91 5.37 -13.45
N SER A 92 8.10 4.87 -13.11
CA SER A 92 9.35 5.59 -13.31
C SER A 92 9.59 5.96 -14.79
N HIS A 93 9.34 5.04 -15.72
CA HIS A 93 9.44 5.34 -17.15
C HIS A 93 8.39 6.35 -17.63
N TRP A 94 7.17 6.29 -17.11
CA TRP A 94 6.15 7.28 -17.47
C TRP A 94 6.44 8.69 -17.00
N ILE A 95 6.96 8.83 -15.78
CA ILE A 95 7.39 10.13 -15.26
C ILE A 95 8.51 10.70 -16.14
N GLN A 96 9.49 9.87 -16.52
CA GLN A 96 10.57 10.27 -17.42
C GLN A 96 10.08 10.66 -18.82
N ALA A 97 9.01 10.01 -19.32
CA ALA A 97 8.37 10.34 -20.58
C ALA A 97 7.45 11.58 -20.52
N GLY A 98 7.44 12.32 -19.39
CA GLY A 98 6.66 13.56 -19.23
C GLY A 98 5.14 13.36 -19.18
N GLN A 99 4.67 12.13 -18.92
CA GLN A 99 3.25 11.85 -18.79
C GLN A 99 2.69 12.50 -17.51
N SER A 100 1.42 12.91 -17.54
CA SER A 100 0.72 13.46 -16.38
C SER A 100 -0.75 13.03 -16.39
N ASP A 101 -1.24 12.55 -15.26
CA ASP A 101 -2.65 12.21 -15.01
C ASP A 101 -2.98 12.33 -13.52
N ASP A 102 -4.25 12.12 -13.17
CA ASP A 102 -4.74 12.24 -11.79
C ASP A 102 -4.02 11.29 -10.83
N CYS A 103 -3.60 10.11 -11.31
CA CYS A 103 -2.83 9.16 -10.51
C CYS A 103 -1.46 9.75 -10.16
N LEU A 104 -0.74 10.30 -11.13
CA LEU A 104 0.54 10.96 -10.90
C LEU A 104 0.41 12.18 -9.98
N GLN A 105 -0.65 12.98 -10.12
CA GLN A 105 -0.93 14.07 -9.19
C GLN A 105 -1.09 13.56 -7.74
N ARG A 106 -1.81 12.46 -7.55
CA ARG A 106 -1.97 11.81 -6.23
C ARG A 106 -0.62 11.31 -5.70
N LEU A 107 0.21 10.69 -6.54
CA LEU A 107 1.56 10.25 -6.14
C LEU A 107 2.45 11.43 -5.73
N TYR A 108 2.42 12.56 -6.45
CA TYR A 108 3.18 13.74 -6.08
C TYR A 108 2.73 14.34 -4.75
N TRP A 109 1.43 14.35 -4.48
CA TRP A 109 0.90 14.80 -3.19
C TRP A 109 1.39 13.92 -2.03
N ILE A 110 1.33 12.60 -2.18
CA ILE A 110 1.85 11.65 -1.18
C ILE A 110 3.37 11.84 -1.01
N LYS A 111 4.11 12.00 -2.11
CA LYS A 111 5.58 12.15 -2.09
C LYS A 111 6.01 13.37 -1.29
N ARG A 112 5.29 14.48 -1.40
CA ARG A 112 5.55 15.69 -0.59
C ARG A 112 5.41 15.43 0.91
N ASN A 113 4.46 14.58 1.31
CA ASN A 113 4.28 14.23 2.73
C ASN A 113 5.40 13.30 3.22
N ILE A 114 5.82 12.34 2.39
CA ILE A 114 6.96 11.46 2.68
C ILE A 114 8.24 12.27 2.86
N ILE A 115 8.53 13.20 1.94
CA ILE A 115 9.74 14.04 2.00
C ILE A 115 9.77 14.85 3.31
N LYS A 116 8.66 15.52 3.65
CA LYS A 116 8.55 16.30 4.90
C LYS A 116 8.82 15.48 6.17
N GLN A 117 8.48 14.19 6.16
CA GLN A 117 8.68 13.30 7.31
C GLN A 117 10.09 12.67 7.32
N ASN A 118 10.69 12.42 6.15
CA ASN A 118 12.01 11.79 6.04
C ASN A 118 13.19 12.77 6.12
N GLU A 119 12.94 14.08 6.25
CA GLU A 119 14.00 15.05 6.55
C GLU A 119 14.69 14.77 7.90
N SER A 120 14.12 13.90 8.75
CA SER A 120 14.62 13.58 10.09
C SER A 120 14.79 12.09 10.45
N GLU A 121 14.45 11.10 9.59
CA GLU A 121 14.25 9.71 10.06
C GLU A 121 14.78 8.56 9.16
N ASP A 122 15.11 7.43 9.80
CA ASP A 122 15.43 6.11 9.21
C ASP A 122 14.17 5.24 9.03
N LEU A 123 12.98 5.84 8.85
CA LEU A 123 11.70 5.16 8.67
C LEU A 123 10.75 5.99 7.78
N ILE A 124 10.09 5.35 6.81
CA ILE A 124 9.00 5.96 6.05
C ILE A 124 7.68 5.69 6.78
N GLU A 125 7.03 6.74 7.25
CA GLU A 125 5.66 6.70 7.74
C GLU A 125 4.71 7.37 6.72
N VAL A 126 3.52 6.81 6.55
CA VAL A 126 2.43 7.43 5.80
C VAL A 126 1.15 7.19 6.58
N GLU A 127 0.15 8.07 6.41
CA GLU A 127 -1.01 8.13 7.31
C GLU A 127 -1.69 6.78 7.57
N PHE A 128 -1.85 5.97 6.52
CA PHE A 128 -2.29 4.60 6.61
C PHE A 128 -1.91 3.86 5.33
N MET A 129 -1.23 2.73 5.47
CA MET A 129 -1.04 1.75 4.42
C MET A 129 -1.06 0.35 5.04
N PHE A 130 -1.65 -0.61 4.35
CA PHE A 130 -1.63 -1.99 4.82
C PHE A 130 -1.40 -3.00 3.72
N ALA A 131 -0.90 -4.18 4.10
CA ALA A 131 -0.81 -5.34 3.24
C ALA A 131 -1.43 -6.57 3.92
N SER A 132 -1.66 -7.64 3.18
CA SER A 132 -2.16 -8.90 3.71
C SER A 132 -1.51 -10.10 3.03
N SER A 133 -1.41 -11.23 3.71
CA SER A 133 -1.11 -12.51 3.06
C SER A 133 -2.31 -13.07 2.29
N ASP A 134 -3.50 -12.50 2.47
CA ASP A 134 -4.74 -12.89 1.81
C ASP A 134 -5.21 -11.76 0.88
N ARG A 135 -5.37 -12.09 -0.40
CA ARG A 135 -5.83 -11.16 -1.44
C ARG A 135 -7.24 -10.62 -1.20
N GLU A 136 -8.12 -11.41 -0.56
CA GLU A 136 -9.49 -11.00 -0.25
C GLU A 136 -9.51 -9.95 0.86
N LEU A 137 -8.59 -10.08 1.82
CA LEU A 137 -8.43 -9.08 2.88
C LEU A 137 -7.72 -7.81 2.37
N ALA A 138 -6.91 -7.87 1.32
CA ALA A 138 -6.21 -6.69 0.82
C ALA A 138 -7.14 -5.74 0.04
N MET A 139 -7.67 -6.20 -1.10
CA MET A 139 -8.59 -5.42 -1.94
C MET A 139 -9.48 -6.36 -2.75
N LEU A 140 -10.74 -6.49 -2.35
CA LEU A 140 -11.68 -7.41 -3.01
C LEU A 140 -11.85 -7.06 -4.50
N GLY A 141 -11.81 -8.08 -5.35
CA GLY A 141 -12.01 -7.95 -6.80
C GLY A 141 -10.82 -7.35 -7.58
N HIS A 142 -9.75 -6.93 -6.89
CA HIS A 142 -8.58 -6.32 -7.52
C HIS A 142 -7.39 -7.28 -7.73
N TYR A 143 -7.55 -8.54 -7.29
CA TYR A 143 -6.58 -9.61 -7.44
C TYR A 143 -7.26 -10.85 -7.99
N VAL A 144 -7.14 -11.08 -9.30
CA VAL A 144 -7.76 -12.26 -9.95
C VAL A 144 -6.96 -13.54 -9.68
N LYS A 145 -5.65 -13.44 -9.43
CA LYS A 145 -4.74 -14.59 -9.29
C LYS A 145 -4.06 -14.64 -7.92
N ASP A 146 -3.76 -15.85 -7.46
CA ASP A 146 -2.84 -16.08 -6.34
C ASP A 146 -1.38 -16.07 -6.84
N HIS A 147 -0.55 -15.23 -6.25
CA HIS A 147 0.87 -15.09 -6.56
C HIS A 147 1.77 -16.01 -5.73
N GLY A 148 1.16 -16.88 -4.92
CA GLY A 148 1.83 -17.96 -4.20
C GLY A 148 2.29 -17.59 -2.80
N LYS A 149 3.11 -18.48 -2.22
CA LYS A 149 3.52 -18.40 -0.82
C LYS A 149 4.41 -17.18 -0.55
N ASN A 150 4.26 -16.62 0.65
CA ASN A 150 5.00 -15.45 1.15
C ASN A 150 4.76 -14.15 0.36
N LYS A 151 3.71 -14.07 -0.46
CA LYS A 151 3.31 -12.83 -1.11
C LYS A 151 2.50 -11.96 -0.16
N LEU A 152 2.71 -10.66 -0.27
CA LEU A 152 1.96 -9.64 0.45
C LEU A 152 1.12 -8.87 -0.57
N TYR A 153 -0.19 -8.92 -0.43
CA TYR A 153 -1.13 -8.19 -1.25
C TYR A 153 -1.33 -6.80 -0.66
N ALA A 154 -1.01 -5.76 -1.42
CA ALA A 154 -1.19 -4.38 -0.99
C ALA A 154 -2.66 -3.98 -0.93
N GLY A 155 -3.07 -3.38 0.19
CA GLY A 155 -4.38 -2.77 0.39
C GLY A 155 -4.50 -1.34 -0.14
N ASN A 156 -3.37 -0.65 -0.35
CA ASN A 156 -3.33 0.77 -0.73
C ASN A 156 -2.37 1.03 -1.88
N PHE A 157 -2.88 1.05 -3.12
CA PHE A 157 -2.06 1.17 -4.32
C PHE A 157 -1.12 2.40 -4.34
N HIS A 158 -1.67 3.61 -4.19
CA HIS A 158 -0.92 4.85 -4.41
C HIS A 158 0.19 5.07 -3.37
N GLN A 159 -0.05 4.70 -2.13
CA GLN A 159 0.91 4.84 -1.02
C GLN A 159 2.14 3.98 -1.30
N PHE A 160 1.95 2.70 -1.61
CA PHE A 160 3.05 1.80 -1.95
C PHE A 160 3.81 2.25 -3.20
N VAL A 161 3.12 2.65 -4.26
CA VAL A 161 3.79 3.14 -5.47
C VAL A 161 4.64 4.37 -5.17
N THR A 162 4.13 5.30 -4.35
CA THR A 162 4.88 6.50 -3.97
C THR A 162 6.13 6.15 -3.18
N CYS A 163 6.03 5.27 -2.17
CA CYS A 163 7.18 4.82 -1.39
C CYS A 163 8.22 4.15 -2.30
N GLY A 164 7.79 3.30 -3.24
CA GLY A 164 8.70 2.64 -4.17
C GLY A 164 9.43 3.59 -5.11
N LEU A 165 8.75 4.61 -5.63
CA LEU A 165 9.38 5.66 -6.45
C LEU A 165 10.39 6.47 -5.64
N TRP A 166 10.04 6.83 -4.40
CA TRP A 166 10.97 7.52 -3.50
C TRP A 166 12.21 6.67 -3.20
N ILE A 167 12.04 5.38 -2.86
CA ILE A 167 13.17 4.46 -2.60
C ILE A 167 14.06 4.30 -3.83
N LYS A 168 13.46 4.20 -5.03
CA LYS A 168 14.20 4.08 -6.30
C LYS A 168 15.11 5.28 -6.59
N GLU A 169 14.70 6.48 -6.17
CA GLU A 169 15.48 7.71 -6.30
C GLU A 169 16.52 7.89 -5.19
N ASN A 170 16.41 7.13 -4.10
CA ASN A 170 17.20 7.29 -2.88
C ASN A 170 17.82 5.94 -2.47
N ARG A 171 17.82 5.65 -1.17
CA ARG A 171 18.19 4.36 -0.57
C ARG A 171 16.95 3.70 0.01
N TYR A 172 17.01 2.38 0.17
CA TYR A 172 16.02 1.68 0.95
C TYR A 172 16.00 2.18 2.40
N VAL A 173 14.79 2.37 2.93
CA VAL A 173 14.48 2.70 4.31
C VAL A 173 13.24 1.87 4.70
N PRO A 174 13.17 1.29 5.90
CA PRO A 174 11.98 0.58 6.37
C PRO A 174 10.71 1.43 6.23
N ILE A 175 9.57 0.76 6.01
CA ILE A 175 8.28 1.44 5.87
C ILE A 175 7.32 0.95 6.95
N MET A 176 6.75 1.87 7.72
CA MET A 176 5.68 1.55 8.64
C MET A 176 4.42 1.21 7.85
N ALA A 177 3.85 0.03 8.12
CA ALA A 177 2.59 -0.41 7.55
C ALA A 177 1.76 -1.12 8.60
N TYR A 178 0.51 -1.39 8.25
CA TYR A 178 -0.29 -2.39 8.93
C TYR A 178 -0.30 -3.69 8.12
N TYR A 179 -0.54 -4.79 8.81
CA TYR A 179 -0.65 -6.11 8.20
C TYR A 179 -1.83 -6.87 8.79
N CYS A 180 -2.56 -7.60 7.95
CA CYS A 180 -3.66 -8.45 8.40
C CYS A 180 -3.56 -9.85 7.80
N GLU A 181 -3.95 -10.86 8.57
CA GLU A 181 -3.96 -12.26 8.15
C GLU A 181 -5.11 -13.02 8.80
N ARG A 182 -5.62 -14.05 8.13
CA ARG A 182 -6.62 -14.96 8.73
C ARG A 182 -5.95 -15.85 9.78
N ILE A 183 -6.74 -16.22 10.80
CA ILE A 183 -6.41 -17.22 11.82
C ILE A 183 -6.57 -18.62 11.24
#